data_AF-A0A091AKL8-F1
#
_entry.id   AF-A0A091AKL8-F1
#
_cell.length_a   1.000
_cell.length_b   1.000
_cell.length_c   1.000
_cell.angle_alpha   90.00
_cell.angle_beta   90.00
_cell.angle_gamma   90.00
#
_symmetry.space_group_name_H-M   'P 1'
#
loop_
_entity.id
_entity.type
_entity.pdbx_description
1 polymer ?
#
loop_
_entity_poly.entity_id
_entity_poly.type
_entity_poly.pdbx_seq_one_letter_code
_entity_poly.pdbx_strand_id
1 'polypeptide(L)'
;MHYVIQRHHGNPKKHYLAYTVPRYISSAASQNIIFEFHQDGAIKRKWAPKEEIVLLTDDQELFQATLTKLEALKKTHLERIDQAEMQLGREIAEMLNAMQNEFDNIKQNG
;
A
#
# COMPACT_ATOMS: atom_id res chain seq x y z
N MET A 1 22.69 11.94 -3.71
CA MET A 1 21.49 11.50 -2.97
C MET A 1 20.63 10.75 -3.96
N HIS A 2 20.04 9.62 -3.59
CA HIS A 2 19.16 8.85 -4.45
C HIS A 2 17.76 8.77 -3.85
N TYR A 3 16.76 8.73 -4.71
CA TYR A 3 15.36 8.61 -4.38
C TYR A 3 14.89 7.19 -4.66
N VAL A 4 14.18 6.60 -3.71
CA VAL A 4 13.72 5.22 -3.76
C VAL A 4 12.21 5.20 -3.58
N ILE A 5 11.53 4.46 -4.45
CA ILE A 5 10.15 4.01 -4.26
C ILE A 5 10.18 2.49 -4.16
N GLN A 6 9.77 1.96 -3.02
CA GLN A 6 9.72 0.53 -2.73
C GLN A 6 8.27 0.10 -2.48
N ARG A 7 7.88 -1.10 -2.91
CA ARG A 7 6.60 -1.72 -2.54
C ARG A 7 6.51 -1.93 -1.03
N HIS A 8 5.34 -1.73 -0.47
CA HIS A 8 5.08 -1.97 0.94
C HIS A 8 4.15 -3.16 1.12
N HIS A 9 4.67 -4.20 1.77
CA HIS A 9 3.91 -5.38 2.13
C HIS A 9 3.48 -5.26 3.60
N GLY A 10 2.20 -5.50 3.88
CA GLY A 10 1.68 -5.57 5.26
C GLY A 10 0.57 -4.59 5.62
N ASN A 11 0.28 -3.59 4.78
CA ASN A 11 -0.91 -2.75 4.96
C ASN A 11 -1.65 -2.61 3.63
N PRO A 12 -2.90 -3.10 3.52
CA PRO A 12 -3.68 -3.04 2.27
C PRO A 12 -3.96 -1.61 1.81
N LYS A 13 -3.87 -0.62 2.70
CA LYS A 13 -4.01 0.82 2.42
C LYS A 13 -2.67 1.52 2.19
N LYS A 14 -1.52 0.85 2.26
CA LYS A 14 -0.19 1.40 1.94
C LYS A 14 0.53 0.49 0.95
N HIS A 15 0.55 0.90 -0.31
CA HIS A 15 1.15 0.13 -1.39
C HIS A 15 2.66 0.40 -1.59
N TYR A 16 3.14 1.59 -1.19
CA TYR A 16 4.51 2.03 -1.46
C TYR A 16 5.10 2.82 -0.29
N LEU A 17 6.42 2.76 -0.16
CA LEU A 17 7.27 3.61 0.67
C LEU A 17 8.16 4.44 -0.26
N ALA A 18 8.24 5.74 0.01
CA ALA A 18 9.13 6.65 -0.69
C ALA A 18 10.13 7.25 0.30
N TYR A 19 11.42 7.18 -0.01
CA TYR A 19 12.49 7.66 0.87
C TYR A 19 13.75 7.99 0.09
N THR A 20 14.64 8.77 0.71
CA THR A 20 15.95 9.12 0.14
C THR A 20 17.05 8.31 0.81
N VAL A 21 18.07 7.94 0.02
CA VAL A 21 19.26 7.24 0.50
C VAL A 21 20.51 7.96 0.02
N PRO A 22 21.50 8.22 0.90
CA PRO A 22 22.74 8.85 0.48
C PRO A 22 23.57 7.94 -0.42
N ARG A 23 23.53 6.62 -0.17
CA ARG A 23 24.29 5.61 -0.91
C ARG A 23 23.54 4.29 -0.98
N TYR A 24 23.78 3.55 -2.06
CA TYR A 24 23.34 2.17 -2.20
C TYR A 24 24.44 1.32 -2.82
N ILE A 25 24.36 0.00 -2.60
CA ILE A 25 25.22 -1.02 -3.19
C ILE A 25 24.30 -1.98 -3.93
N SER A 26 24.54 -2.17 -5.22
CA SER A 26 23.82 -3.13 -6.05
C SER A 26 24.83 -3.88 -6.92
N SER A 27 24.56 -5.16 -7.18
CA SER A 27 25.36 -6.02 -8.07
C SER A 27 24.43 -6.78 -9.00
N ALA A 28 24.82 -6.98 -10.26
CA ALA A 28 24.01 -7.71 -11.24
C ALA A 28 23.67 -9.14 -10.78
N ALA A 29 24.59 -9.81 -10.07
CA ALA A 29 24.43 -11.18 -9.58
C ALA A 29 23.57 -11.30 -8.31
N SER A 30 23.27 -10.18 -7.63
CA SER A 30 22.48 -10.16 -6.40
C SER A 30 21.02 -9.85 -6.69
N GLN A 31 20.10 -10.53 -6.00
CA GLN A 31 18.68 -10.17 -6.00
C GLN A 31 18.33 -9.01 -5.06
N ASN A 32 19.29 -8.58 -4.23
CA ASN A 32 19.10 -7.52 -3.26
C ASN A 32 19.92 -6.27 -3.59
N ILE A 33 19.37 -5.12 -3.21
CA ILE A 33 20.06 -3.83 -3.07
C ILE A 33 20.27 -3.56 -1.58
N ILE A 34 21.44 -3.03 -1.24
CA ILE A 34 21.75 -2.58 0.12
C ILE A 34 21.70 -1.06 0.13
N PHE A 35 20.85 -0.49 0.97
CA PHE A 35 20.77 0.94 1.21
C PHE A 35 21.53 1.30 2.49
N GLU A 36 22.38 2.32 2.41
CA GLU A 36 23.15 2.82 3.55
C GLU A 36 22.52 4.11 4.08
N PHE A 37 22.26 4.15 5.38
CA PHE A 37 21.72 5.30 6.10
C PHE A 37 22.71 5.74 7.17
N HIS A 38 22.83 7.04 7.38
CA HIS A 38 23.56 7.56 8.53
C HIS A 38 22.55 7.78 9.66
N GLN A 39 22.74 7.07 10.77
CA GLN A 39 21.93 7.24 11.97
C GLN A 39 22.86 7.29 13.19
N ASP A 40 22.78 8.37 13.96
CA ASP A 40 23.57 8.57 15.18
C ASP A 40 25.09 8.47 14.96
N GLY A 41 25.57 8.95 13.80
CA GLY A 41 26.99 8.88 13.42
C GLY A 41 27.47 7.51 12.92
N ALA A 42 26.61 6.50 12.92
CA ALA A 42 26.91 5.16 12.40
C ALA A 42 26.23 4.89 11.05
N ILE A 43 26.87 4.05 10.22
CA ILE A 43 26.29 3.56 8.97
C ILE A 43 25.39 2.36 9.30
N LYS A 44 24.08 2.51 9.08
CA LYS A 44 23.11 1.42 9.11
C LYS A 44 22.81 0.95 7.70
N ARG A 45 22.74 -0.36 7.51
CA ARG A 45 22.45 -0.99 6.21
C ARG A 45 21.10 -1.66 6.24
N LYS A 46 20.29 -1.41 5.22
CA LYS A 46 19.02 -2.10 5.00
C LYS A 46 19.08 -2.85 3.68
N TRP A 47 18.68 -4.12 3.71
CA TRP A 47 18.55 -4.94 2.51
C TRP A 47 17.14 -4.79 1.95
N ALA A 48 17.03 -4.66 0.63
CA ALA A 48 15.77 -4.60 -0.08
C ALA A 48 15.83 -5.49 -1.33
N PRO A 49 14.84 -6.37 -1.55
CA PRO A 49 14.73 -7.13 -2.79
C PRO A 49 14.57 -6.19 -4.00
N LYS A 50 15.29 -6.45 -5.09
CA LYS A 50 15.22 -5.64 -6.31
C LYS A 50 13.83 -5.62 -6.91
N GLU A 51 13.13 -6.75 -6.87
CA GLU A 51 11.75 -6.91 -7.34
C GLU A 51 10.74 -6.02 -6.59
N GLU A 52 11.07 -5.56 -5.39
CA GLU A 52 10.26 -4.61 -4.62
C GLU A 52 10.59 -3.15 -4.95
N ILE A 53 11.69 -2.86 -5.63
CA ILE A 53 12.08 -1.50 -6.00
C ILE A 53 11.33 -1.09 -7.26
N VAL A 54 10.39 -0.17 -7.10
CA VAL A 54 9.61 0.43 -8.20
C VAL A 54 10.43 1.47 -8.94
N LEU A 55 11.18 2.29 -8.19
CA LEU A 55 12.05 3.32 -8.74
C LEU A 55 13.27 3.50 -7.84
N LEU A 56 14.45 3.59 -8.45
CA LEU A 56 15.69 4.04 -7.82
C LEU A 56 16.37 4.98 -8.81
N THR A 57 16.47 6.26 -8.45
CA THR A 57 16.97 7.30 -9.36
C THR A 57 17.66 8.42 -8.58
N ASP A 58 18.55 9.17 -9.22
CA ASP A 58 19.06 10.47 -8.75
C ASP A 58 18.29 11.66 -9.34
N ASP A 59 17.38 11.43 -10.29
CA ASP A 59 16.49 12.43 -10.86
C ASP A 59 15.29 12.70 -9.93
N GLN A 60 15.27 13.89 -9.34
CA GLN A 60 14.21 14.32 -8.44
C GLN A 60 12.88 14.54 -9.17
N GLU A 61 12.88 15.04 -10.40
CA GLU A 61 11.66 15.32 -11.16
C GLU A 61 10.97 14.01 -11.55
N LEU A 62 11.75 13.03 -12.04
CA LEU A 62 11.25 11.69 -12.32
C LEU A 62 10.66 11.03 -11.06
N PHE A 63 11.34 11.17 -9.92
CA PHE A 63 10.85 10.68 -8.65
C PHE A 63 9.51 11.31 -8.25
N GLN A 64 9.40 12.65 -8.27
CA GLN A 64 8.18 13.35 -7.91
C GLN A 64 7.01 13.02 -8.86
N ALA A 65 7.27 12.98 -10.16
CA ALA A 65 6.27 12.61 -11.16
C ALA A 65 5.78 11.17 -10.96
N THR A 66 6.67 10.24 -10.64
CA THR A 66 6.33 8.84 -10.40
C THR A 66 5.53 8.70 -9.11
N LEU A 67 5.97 9.34 -8.02
CA LEU A 67 5.27 9.31 -6.74
C LEU A 67 3.86 9.87 -6.85
N THR A 68 3.68 11.01 -7.54
CA THR A 68 2.37 11.63 -7.77
C THR A 68 1.41 10.69 -8.50
N LYS A 69 1.89 9.99 -9.54
CA LYS A 69 1.09 8.99 -10.26
C LYS A 69 0.68 7.82 -9.36
N LEU A 70 1.60 7.32 -8.54
CA LEU A 70 1.31 6.23 -7.61
C LEU A 70 0.33 6.63 -6.51
N GLU A 71 0.43 7.87 -6.01
CA GLU A 71 -0.51 8.41 -5.03
C GLU A 71 -1.92 8.58 -5.60
N ALA A 72 -2.04 9.06 -6.85
CA ALA A 72 -3.32 9.12 -7.54
C ALA A 72 -3.96 7.74 -7.70
N LEU A 73 -3.16 6.73 -8.13
CA LEU A 73 -3.64 5.35 -8.23
C LEU A 73 -4.07 4.78 -6.87
N LYS A 74 -3.28 5.05 -5.83
CA LYS A 74 -3.62 4.65 -4.46
C LYS A 74 -4.95 5.27 -4.01
N LYS A 75 -5.19 6.55 -4.29
CA LYS A 75 -6.44 7.23 -3.96
C LYS A 75 -7.64 6.54 -4.62
N THR A 76 -7.58 6.29 -5.92
CA THR A 76 -8.64 5.58 -6.64
C THR A 76 -8.86 4.16 -6.11
N HIS A 77 -7.79 3.45 -5.74
CA HIS A 77 -7.92 2.12 -5.17
C HIS A 77 -8.59 2.14 -3.78
N LEU A 78 -8.22 3.10 -2.93
CA LEU A 78 -8.85 3.28 -1.62
C LEU A 78 -10.33 3.65 -1.73
N GLU A 79 -10.70 4.54 -2.66
CA GLU A 79 -12.09 4.89 -2.92
C GLU A 79 -12.92 3.65 -3.32
N ARG A 80 -12.35 2.73 -4.11
CA ARG A 80 -13.02 1.48 -4.47
C ARG A 80 -13.17 0.53 -3.30
N ILE A 81 -12.18 0.45 -2.41
CA ILE A 81 -12.27 -0.34 -1.18
C ILE A 81 -13.40 0.21 -0.30
N ASP A 82 -13.42 1.52 -0.08
CA ASP A 82 -14.44 2.15 0.77
C ASP A 82 -15.85 1.96 0.18
N GLN A 83 -16.00 2.05 -1.15
CA GLN A 83 -17.27 1.74 -1.83
C GLN A 83 -17.71 0.29 -1.67
N ALA A 84 -16.78 -0.67 -1.79
CA ALA A 84 -17.06 -2.08 -1.59
C ALA A 84 -17.47 -2.39 -0.14
N GLU A 85 -16.79 -1.77 0.83
CA GLU A 85 -17.13 -1.89 2.26
C GLU A 85 -18.53 -1.34 2.54
N MET A 86 -18.90 -0.19 1.96
CA MET A 86 -20.25 0.37 2.10
C MET A 86 -21.33 -0.52 1.47
N GLN A 87 -21.07 -1.07 0.28
CA GLN A 87 -22.02 -1.95 -0.40
C GLN A 87 -22.27 -3.23 0.41
N LEU A 88 -21.20 -3.87 0.89
CA LEU A 88 -21.29 -5.04 1.76
C LEU A 88 -22.09 -4.74 3.04
N GLY A 89 -21.85 -3.58 3.66
CA GLY A 89 -22.59 -3.15 4.84
C GLY A 89 -24.10 -3.00 4.60
N ARG A 90 -24.50 -2.50 3.42
CA ARG A 90 -25.92 -2.42 3.03
C ARG A 90 -26.52 -3.81 2.84
N GLU A 91 -25.84 -4.69 2.11
CA GLU A 91 -26.32 -6.06 1.86
C GLU A 91 -26.52 -6.84 3.16
N ILE A 92 -25.60 -6.70 4.13
CA ILE A 92 -25.74 -7.31 5.45
C ILE A 92 -26.96 -6.75 6.18
N ALA A 93 -27.17 -5.44 6.16
CA ALA A 93 -28.31 -4.80 6.83
C ALA A 93 -29.65 -5.22 6.20
N GLU A 94 -29.73 -5.30 4.88
CA GLU A 94 -30.90 -5.77 4.13
C GLU A 94 -31.22 -7.22 4.46
N MET A 95 -30.21 -8.10 4.49
CA MET A 95 -30.37 -9.50 4.88
C MET A 95 -30.91 -9.63 6.31
N LEU A 96 -30.33 -8.90 7.27
CA LEU A 96 -30.78 -8.94 8.66
C LEU A 96 -32.21 -8.44 8.83
N ASN A 97 -32.59 -7.38 8.12
CA ASN A 97 -33.97 -6.87 8.13
C ASN A 97 -34.94 -7.88 7.50
N ALA A 98 -34.57 -8.52 6.40
CA ALA A 98 -35.39 -9.56 5.77
C ALA A 98 -35.61 -10.74 6.72
N MET A 99 -34.55 -11.23 7.37
CA MET A 99 -34.65 -12.30 8.37
C MET A 99 -35.55 -11.89 9.55
N GLN A 100 -35.40 -10.68 10.07
CA GLN A 100 -36.23 -10.18 11.16
C GLN A 100 -37.72 -10.15 10.76
N ASN A 101 -38.02 -9.64 9.56
CA ASN A 101 -39.38 -9.62 9.04
C ASN A 101 -39.95 -11.04 8.87
N GLU A 102 -39.16 -11.99 8.39
CA GLU A 102 -39.58 -13.41 8.31
C GLU A 102 -39.88 -13.98 9.70
N PHE A 103 -39.03 -13.72 10.69
CA PHE A 103 -39.28 -14.16 12.08
C PHE A 103 -40.55 -13.56 12.67
N ASP A 104 -40.81 -12.28 12.43
CA ASP A 104 -42.00 -11.59 12.95
C ASP A 104 -43.28 -12.10 12.26
N ASN A 105 -43.23 -12.37 10.95
CA ASN A 105 -44.34 -12.99 10.21
C ASN A 105 -44.66 -14.41 10.71
N ILE A 106 -43.64 -15.20 11.07
CA ILE A 106 -43.84 -16.54 11.66
C ILE A 106 -44.51 -16.43 13.03
N LYS A 107 -44.13 -15.46 13.86
CA LYS A 107 -44.73 -15.25 15.20
C LYS A 107 -46.17 -14.76 15.14
N GLN A 108 -46.54 -13.95 14.15
CA GLN A 108 -47.90 -13.41 14.04
C GLN A 108 -48.90 -14.40 13.43
N ASN A 109 -48.43 -15.37 12.65
CA ASN A 109 -49.26 -16.38 11.99
C ASN A 109 -49.19 -17.77 12.66
N GLY A 110 -48.52 -17.89 13.81
CA GLY A 110 -48.33 -19.12 14.58
C GLY A 110 -49.14 -19.19 15.87
#